data_AF-A0A0G0FDY5-F1
#
_entry.id   AF-A0A0G0FDY5-F1
#
_cell.length_a   1.000
_cell.length_b   1.000
_cell.length_c   1.000
_cell.angle_alpha   90.00
_cell.angle_beta   90.00
_cell.angle_gamma   90.00
#
_symmetry.space_group_name_H-M   'P 1'
#
loop_
_entity.id
_entity.type
_entity.pdbx_description
1 polymer ?
#
loop_
_entity_poly.entity_id
_entity_poly.type
_entity_poly.pdbx_seq_one_letter_code
_entity_poly.pdbx_strand_id
1 'polypeptide(L)'
;MSPEILALSIVILLFSVIVHEVMHGLIALRFGDRTAEHAGRLTLNPIPHIDPIGTILLPILLFISGSPILFGWAKPVPVNPLNFKNIRMGEFWVSAAGILANLALAVTAAVLYHIFSAVNPIPFLLILLNFMVNINLLLAVFNLIPIPPLDGSKILESQLPYNLARSYQKIEPYGFLLLLMLWFIPVGRTSLLSFILGGSTAFLRNLLGL
;
A
#
# COMPACT_ATOMS: atom_id res chain seq x y z
N MET A 1 15.43 5.84 16.11
CA MET A 1 14.10 6.48 16.08
C MET A 1 13.54 6.38 17.50
N SER A 2 12.92 7.43 18.04
CA SER A 2 12.34 7.31 19.38
C SER A 2 11.15 6.35 19.34
N PRO A 3 10.86 5.61 20.43
CA PRO A 3 9.75 4.64 20.47
C PRO A 3 8.39 5.26 20.11
N GLU A 4 8.18 6.54 20.44
CA GLU A 4 6.93 7.26 20.18
C GLU A 4 6.71 7.49 18.68
N ILE A 5 7.78 7.86 17.96
CA ILE A 5 7.72 8.07 16.51
C ILE A 5 7.49 6.75 15.78
N LEU A 6 8.06 5.65 16.30
CA LEU A 6 7.81 4.31 15.76
C LEU A 6 6.35 3.92 15.94
N ALA A 7 5.80 4.07 17.15
CA ALA A 7 4.40 3.77 17.43
C ALA A 7 3.47 4.61 16.53
N LEU A 8 3.75 5.91 16.36
CA LEU A 8 2.99 6.78 15.47
C LEU A 8 3.04 6.31 14.02
N SER A 9 4.22 5.94 13.52
CA SER A 9 4.37 5.46 12.14
C SER A 9 3.59 4.17 11.87
N ILE A 10 3.51 3.26 12.86
CA ILE A 10 2.73 2.03 12.77
C ILE A 10 1.24 2.34 12.71
N VAL A 11 0.74 3.25 13.55
CA VAL A 11 -0.67 3.66 13.54
C VAL A 11 -1.05 4.28 12.20
N ILE A 12 -0.22 5.17 11.67
CA ILE A 12 -0.41 5.79 10.35
C ILE A 12 -0.39 4.74 9.25
N LEU A 13 0.56 3.80 9.30
CA LEU A 13 0.68 2.72 8.32
C LEU A 13 -0.58 1.84 8.32
N LEU A 14 -1.02 1.39 9.49
CA LEU A 14 -2.23 0.57 9.62
C LEU A 14 -3.46 1.30 9.09
N PHE A 15 -3.65 2.58 9.47
CA PHE A 15 -4.74 3.39 8.94
C PHE A 15 -4.68 3.50 7.40
N SER A 16 -3.50 3.78 6.85
CA SER A 16 -3.31 3.94 5.40
C SER A 16 -3.58 2.63 4.65
N VAL A 17 -3.11 1.50 5.16
CA VAL A 17 -3.38 0.17 4.59
C VAL A 17 -4.87 -0.19 4.67
N ILE A 18 -5.56 0.12 5.78
CA ILE A 18 -7.01 -0.13 5.88
C ILE A 18 -7.77 0.70 4.85
N VAL A 19 -7.44 1.99 4.69
CA VAL A 19 -8.08 2.83 3.67
C VAL A 19 -7.82 2.28 2.27
N HIS A 20 -6.59 1.85 1.96
CA HIS A 20 -6.22 1.22 0.71
C HIS A 20 -7.06 -0.04 0.40
N GLU A 21 -7.14 -0.96 1.36
CA GLU A 21 -7.91 -2.21 1.26
C GLU A 21 -9.42 -1.97 1.13
N VAL A 22 -9.97 -1.05 1.94
CA VAL A 22 -11.38 -0.68 1.86
C VAL A 22 -11.71 -0.08 0.50
N MET A 23 -10.81 0.71 -0.08
CA MET A 23 -11.01 1.29 -1.41
C MET A 23 -11.01 0.22 -2.52
N HIS A 24 -10.20 -0.84 -2.42
CA HIS A 24 -10.35 -2.01 -3.31
C HIS A 24 -11.76 -2.61 -3.21
N GLY A 25 -12.22 -2.89 -1.99
CA GLY A 25 -13.54 -3.48 -1.76
C GLY A 25 -14.70 -2.59 -2.22
N LEU A 26 -14.60 -1.27 -2.00
CA LEU A 26 -15.61 -0.30 -2.43
C LEU A 26 -15.73 -0.24 -3.96
N ILE A 27 -14.61 -0.26 -4.67
CA ILE A 27 -14.63 -0.29 -6.14
C ILE A 27 -15.09 -1.66 -6.65
N ALA A 28 -14.68 -2.76 -6.01
CA ALA A 28 -15.14 -4.10 -6.35
C ALA A 28 -16.68 -4.21 -6.24
N LEU A 29 -17.25 -3.64 -5.17
CA LEU A 29 -18.70 -3.53 -4.96
C LEU A 29 -19.39 -2.76 -6.09
N ARG A 30 -18.82 -1.63 -6.52
CA ARG A 30 -19.35 -0.85 -7.66
C ARG A 30 -19.33 -1.64 -8.97
N PHE A 31 -18.37 -2.55 -9.14
CA PHE A 31 -18.29 -3.45 -10.29
C PHE A 31 -19.13 -4.73 -10.17
N GLY A 32 -19.80 -4.96 -9.04
CA GLY A 32 -20.73 -6.06 -8.81
C GLY A 32 -20.28 -7.11 -7.80
N ASP A 33 -19.05 -7.02 -7.28
CA ASP A 33 -18.53 -7.98 -6.30
C ASP A 33 -18.89 -7.60 -4.87
N ARG A 34 -19.87 -8.30 -4.29
CA ARG A 34 -20.31 -8.13 -2.89
C ARG A 34 -19.50 -8.94 -1.89
N THR A 35 -18.43 -9.62 -2.30
CA THR A 35 -17.66 -10.52 -1.42
C THR A 35 -17.11 -9.80 -0.19
N ALA A 36 -16.51 -8.62 -0.37
CA ALA A 36 -16.00 -7.79 0.72
C ALA A 36 -17.11 -7.28 1.66
N GLU A 37 -18.26 -6.92 1.10
CA GLU A 37 -19.45 -6.45 1.84
C GLU A 37 -20.02 -7.57 2.72
N HIS A 38 -20.27 -8.74 2.15
CA HIS A 38 -20.78 -9.91 2.88
C HIS A 38 -19.78 -10.42 3.92
N ALA A 39 -18.48 -10.24 3.69
CA ALA A 39 -17.43 -10.56 4.67
C ALA A 39 -17.30 -9.50 5.79
N GLY A 40 -18.08 -8.42 5.75
CA GLY A 40 -18.04 -7.35 6.76
C GLY A 40 -16.73 -6.55 6.76
N ARG A 41 -15.98 -6.52 5.65
CA ARG A 41 -14.65 -5.88 5.57
C ARG A 41 -14.65 -4.48 4.97
N LEU A 42 -15.81 -3.94 4.57
CA LEU A 42 -15.94 -2.55 4.13
C LEU A 42 -16.06 -1.60 5.34
N THR A 43 -15.00 -1.52 6.16
CA THR A 43 -15.00 -0.72 7.39
C THR A 43 -13.61 -0.19 7.71
N LEU A 44 -13.55 1.01 8.27
CA LEU A 44 -12.28 1.57 8.79
C LEU A 44 -11.92 1.02 10.17
N ASN A 45 -12.77 0.18 10.77
CA ASN A 45 -12.44 -0.52 11.99
C ASN A 45 -11.26 -1.48 11.71
N PRO A 46 -10.14 -1.39 12.46
CA PRO A 46 -9.00 -2.29 12.26
C PRO A 46 -9.33 -3.73 12.65
N ILE A 47 -10.31 -3.96 13.54
CA ILE A 47 -10.57 -5.29 14.12
C ILE A 47 -10.84 -6.36 13.05
N PRO A 48 -11.71 -6.16 12.04
CA PRO A 48 -11.95 -7.15 10.99
C PRO A 48 -10.76 -7.41 10.05
N HIS A 49 -9.75 -6.53 10.08
CA HIS A 49 -8.53 -6.60 9.25
C HIS A 49 -7.36 -7.27 9.98
N ILE A 50 -7.53 -7.62 11.26
CA ILE A 50 -6.49 -8.32 12.03
C ILE A 50 -6.45 -9.79 11.61
N ASP A 51 -5.26 -10.26 11.26
CA ASP A 51 -4.93 -11.68 11.19
C ASP A 51 -4.29 -12.10 12.52
N PRO A 52 -4.87 -13.01 13.32
CA PRO A 52 -4.30 -13.40 14.61
C PRO A 52 -2.87 -13.95 14.51
N ILE A 53 -2.51 -14.57 13.39
CA ILE A 53 -1.18 -15.12 13.16
C ILE A 53 -0.26 -14.01 12.66
N GLY A 54 -0.64 -13.36 11.55
CA GLY A 54 0.19 -12.38 10.85
C GLY A 54 0.33 -11.04 11.59
N THR A 55 -0.73 -10.56 12.21
CA THR A 55 -0.77 -9.24 12.86
C THR A 55 -0.36 -9.29 14.34
N ILE A 56 -0.56 -10.42 15.03
CA ILE A 56 -0.33 -10.54 16.49
C ILE A 56 0.78 -11.54 16.79
N LEU A 57 0.57 -12.83 16.49
CA LEU A 57 1.46 -13.90 16.92
C LEU A 57 2.88 -13.75 16.35
N LEU A 58 2.98 -13.47 15.05
CA LEU A 58 4.26 -13.39 14.37
C LEU A 58 5.12 -12.21 14.88
N PRO A 59 4.62 -10.96 14.98
CA PRO A 59 5.38 -9.88 15.60
C PRO A 59 5.83 -10.17 17.03
N ILE A 60 4.99 -10.81 17.86
CA ILE A 60 5.34 -11.17 19.24
C ILE A 60 6.48 -12.19 19.25
N LEU A 61 6.41 -13.24 18.42
CA LEU A 61 7.47 -14.24 18.32
C LEU A 61 8.78 -13.64 17.83
N LEU A 62 8.73 -12.74 16.83
CA LEU A 62 9.90 -12.04 16.31
C LEU A 62 10.52 -11.10 17.36
N PHE A 63 9.69 -10.45 18.16
CA PHE A 63 10.16 -9.61 19.26
C PHE A 63 10.86 -10.44 20.34
N ILE A 64 10.25 -11.56 20.76
CA ILE A 64 10.81 -12.45 21.79
C ILE A 64 12.08 -13.14 21.29
N SER A 65 12.17 -13.49 20.00
CA SER A 65 13.37 -14.11 19.42
C SER A 65 14.53 -13.13 19.23
N GLY A 66 14.35 -11.84 19.54
CA GLY A 66 15.37 -10.81 19.33
C GLY A 66 15.63 -10.55 17.84
N SER A 67 14.68 -10.87 16.96
CA SER A 67 14.82 -10.63 15.53
C SER A 67 15.03 -9.13 15.27
N PRO A 68 16.03 -8.75 14.45
CA PRO A 68 16.22 -7.37 14.06
C PRO A 68 15.11 -6.85 13.14
N ILE A 69 14.26 -7.76 12.62
CA ILE A 69 13.16 -7.47 11.71
C ILE A 69 11.85 -7.87 12.39
N LEU A 70 10.96 -6.89 12.55
CA LEU A 70 9.56 -7.11 12.90
C LEU A 70 8.75 -7.14 11.60
N PHE A 71 8.09 -8.27 11.33
CA PHE A 71 7.27 -8.48 10.14
C PHE A 71 5.88 -8.97 10.56
N GLY A 72 4.86 -8.51 9.86
CA GLY A 72 3.48 -8.93 10.03
C GLY A 72 2.64 -8.52 8.84
N TRP A 73 1.51 -9.18 8.64
CA TRP A 73 0.54 -8.85 7.60
C TRP A 73 -0.85 -8.69 8.19
N ALA A 74 -1.64 -7.83 7.55
CA ALA A 74 -3.07 -7.72 7.79
C ALA A 74 -3.84 -8.73 6.94
N LYS A 75 -5.08 -9.02 7.33
CA LYS A 75 -6.00 -9.83 6.53
C LYS A 75 -6.58 -8.95 5.40
N PRO A 76 -6.30 -9.25 4.12
CA PRO A 76 -6.70 -8.39 3.01
C PRO A 76 -8.22 -8.44 2.77
N VAL A 77 -8.75 -7.43 2.09
CA VAL A 77 -10.14 -7.37 1.67
C VAL A 77 -10.34 -8.33 0.49
N PRO A 78 -11.31 -9.27 0.55
CA PRO A 78 -11.48 -10.28 -0.48
C PRO A 78 -12.14 -9.66 -1.69
N VAL A 79 -11.53 -9.87 -2.86
CA VAL A 79 -12.06 -9.47 -4.16
C VAL A 79 -12.18 -10.72 -5.03
N ASN A 80 -13.35 -10.90 -5.64
CA ASN A 80 -13.61 -11.96 -6.60
C ASN A 80 -13.88 -11.37 -8.00
N PRO A 81 -12.88 -11.39 -8.90
CA PRO A 81 -13.03 -10.84 -10.25
C PRO A 81 -14.14 -11.48 -11.08
N LEU A 82 -14.54 -12.73 -10.78
CA LEU A 82 -15.61 -13.43 -11.49
C LEU A 82 -16.99 -12.82 -11.26
N ASN A 83 -17.15 -12.01 -10.22
CA ASN A 83 -18.39 -11.28 -9.93
C ASN A 83 -18.49 -9.94 -10.67
N PHE A 84 -17.44 -9.51 -11.37
CA PHE A 84 -17.44 -8.23 -12.07
C PHE A 84 -18.31 -8.28 -13.33
N LYS A 85 -19.12 -7.24 -13.55
CA LYS A 85 -19.88 -7.05 -14.80
C LYS A 85 -18.97 -7.00 -16.03
N ASN A 86 -17.79 -6.38 -15.87
CA ASN A 86 -16.73 -6.35 -16.86
C ASN A 86 -15.41 -6.64 -16.15
N ILE A 87 -14.85 -7.83 -16.36
CA ILE A 87 -13.68 -8.32 -15.62
C ILE A 87 -12.48 -7.40 -15.81
N ARG A 88 -12.13 -7.04 -17.06
CA ARG A 88 -10.96 -6.19 -17.33
C ARG A 88 -11.06 -4.81 -16.70
N MET A 89 -12.23 -4.17 -16.85
CA MET A 89 -12.44 -2.84 -16.25
C MET A 89 -12.51 -2.91 -14.73
N GLY A 90 -13.12 -3.97 -14.19
CA GLY A 90 -13.18 -4.22 -12.76
C GLY A 90 -11.78 -4.39 -12.17
N GLU A 91 -10.96 -5.26 -12.75
CA GLU A 91 -9.56 -5.46 -12.33
C GLU A 91 -8.75 -4.16 -12.39
N PHE A 92 -8.82 -3.42 -13.50
CA PHE A 92 -8.13 -2.14 -13.64
C PHE A 92 -8.49 -1.16 -12.52
N TRP A 93 -9.79 -0.90 -12.34
CA TRP A 93 -10.24 0.13 -11.40
C TRP A 93 -10.10 -0.31 -9.95
N VAL A 94 -10.30 -1.60 -9.66
CA VAL A 94 -10.06 -2.14 -8.32
C VAL A 94 -8.59 -1.99 -7.98
N SER A 95 -7.66 -2.46 -8.80
CA SER A 95 -6.22 -2.34 -8.51
C SER A 95 -5.75 -0.89 -8.46
N ALA A 96 -6.31 0.00 -9.29
CA ALA A 96 -6.01 1.44 -9.19
C ALA A 96 -6.57 2.09 -7.91
N ALA A 97 -7.65 1.55 -7.32
CA ALA A 97 -8.35 2.18 -6.20
C ALA A 97 -7.45 2.36 -4.98
N GLY A 98 -6.71 1.34 -4.58
CA GLY A 98 -5.80 1.40 -3.44
C GLY A 98 -4.67 2.40 -3.66
N ILE A 99 -4.06 2.41 -4.85
CA ILE A 99 -3.01 3.37 -5.22
C ILE A 99 -3.53 4.81 -5.16
N LEU A 100 -4.70 5.06 -5.76
CA LEU A 100 -5.32 6.38 -5.79
C LEU A 100 -5.73 6.84 -4.38
N ALA A 101 -6.18 5.94 -3.52
CA ALA A 101 -6.51 6.25 -2.13
C ALA A 101 -5.28 6.75 -1.37
N ASN A 102 -4.15 6.07 -1.50
CA ASN A 102 -2.90 6.47 -0.87
C ASN A 102 -2.40 7.81 -1.43
N LEU A 103 -2.45 8.01 -2.76
CA LEU A 103 -2.10 9.30 -3.36
C LEU A 103 -3.00 10.44 -2.83
N ALA A 104 -4.31 10.19 -2.71
CA ALA A 104 -5.25 11.17 -2.16
C ALA A 104 -4.95 11.51 -0.69
N LEU A 105 -4.61 10.52 0.14
CA LEU A 105 -4.18 10.73 1.52
C LEU A 105 -2.88 11.54 1.59
N ALA A 106 -1.89 11.23 0.73
CA ALA A 106 -0.63 11.97 0.67
C ALA A 106 -0.84 13.44 0.27
N VAL A 107 -1.63 13.70 -0.78
CA VAL A 107 -1.94 15.06 -1.23
C VAL A 107 -2.69 15.82 -0.14
N THR A 108 -3.69 15.20 0.50
CA THR A 108 -4.46 15.83 1.57
C THR A 108 -3.55 16.19 2.75
N ALA A 109 -2.67 15.28 3.17
CA ALA A 109 -1.73 15.52 4.26
C ALA A 109 -0.71 16.63 3.91
N ALA A 110 -0.23 16.70 2.66
CA ALA A 110 0.67 17.74 2.20
C ALA A 110 0.01 19.13 2.18
N VAL A 111 -1.22 19.22 1.70
CA VAL A 111 -2.00 20.46 1.74
C VAL A 111 -2.18 20.94 3.18
N LEU A 112 -2.58 20.04 4.09
CA LEU A 112 -2.70 20.37 5.51
C LEU A 112 -1.35 20.80 6.10
N TYR A 113 -0.25 20.14 5.74
CA TYR A 113 1.09 20.50 6.21
C TYR A 113 1.41 21.95 5.87
N HIS A 114 1.18 22.37 4.62
CA HIS A 114 1.44 23.75 4.17
C HIS A 114 0.53 24.78 4.85
N ILE A 115 -0.73 24.45 5.08
CA ILE A 115 -1.66 25.34 5.80
C ILE A 115 -1.19 25.54 7.25
N PHE A 116 -0.90 24.45 7.96
CA PHE A 116 -0.48 24.54 9.36
C PHE A 116 0.92 25.14 9.52
N SER A 117 1.85 24.87 8.60
CA SER A 117 3.19 25.47 8.66
C SER A 117 3.16 26.99 8.46
N ALA A 118 2.24 27.49 7.63
CA ALA A 118 2.10 28.91 7.34
C ALA A 118 1.28 29.67 8.41
N VAL A 119 0.22 29.06 8.94
CA VAL A 119 -0.73 29.76 9.83
C VAL A 119 -0.39 29.60 11.31
N ASN A 120 -0.15 28.36 11.76
CA ASN A 120 0.14 28.06 13.16
C ASN A 120 0.95 26.76 13.26
N PRO A 121 2.30 26.86 13.22
CA PRO A 121 3.15 25.68 13.18
C PRO A 121 3.13 24.95 14.53
N ILE A 122 2.37 23.85 14.58
CA ILE A 122 2.36 22.91 15.70
C ILE A 122 3.36 21.79 15.37
N PRO A 123 4.55 21.71 16.02
CA PRO A 123 5.63 20.82 15.57
C PRO A 123 5.21 19.34 15.49
N PHE A 124 4.46 18.87 16.48
CA PHE A 124 3.99 17.48 16.50
C PHE A 124 3.04 17.16 15.34
N LEU A 125 2.13 18.08 15.00
CA LEU A 125 1.20 17.92 13.87
C LEU A 125 1.94 17.91 12.53
N LEU A 126 2.94 18.78 12.37
CA LEU A 126 3.75 18.83 11.15
C LEU A 126 4.55 17.53 10.96
N ILE A 127 5.09 16.96 12.05
CA ILE A 127 5.75 15.64 12.02
C ILE A 127 4.75 14.57 11.57
N LEU A 128 3.56 14.53 12.18
CA LEU A 128 2.51 13.58 11.84
C LEU A 128 2.12 13.66 10.37
N LEU A 129 1.86 14.87 9.86
CA LEU A 129 1.49 15.10 8.46
C LEU A 129 2.61 14.71 7.50
N ASN A 130 3.88 14.98 7.86
CA ASN A 130 5.02 14.56 7.06
C ASN A 130 5.13 13.02 7.00
N PHE A 131 4.90 12.31 8.10
CA PHE A 131 4.82 10.85 8.11
C PHE A 131 3.66 10.32 7.27
N MET A 132 2.47 10.94 7.36
CA MET A 132 1.32 10.60 6.52
C MET A 132 1.67 10.70 5.04
N VAL A 133 2.33 11.78 4.61
CA VAL A 133 2.79 11.95 3.21
C VAL A 133 3.77 10.85 2.83
N ASN A 134 4.83 10.65 3.61
CA ASN A 134 5.89 9.71 3.26
C ASN A 134 5.38 8.26 3.16
N ILE A 135 4.57 7.83 4.13
CA ILE A 135 4.01 6.47 4.16
C ILE A 135 3.07 6.26 2.97
N ASN A 136 2.17 7.20 2.71
CA ASN A 136 1.20 7.04 1.63
C ASN A 136 1.84 7.13 0.24
N LEU A 137 2.82 8.02 0.02
CA LEU A 137 3.60 8.03 -1.21
C LEU A 137 4.37 6.72 -1.40
N LEU A 138 5.00 6.21 -0.33
CA LEU A 138 5.72 4.94 -0.39
C LEU A 138 4.79 3.79 -0.75
N LEU A 139 3.63 3.67 -0.10
CA LEU A 139 2.65 2.64 -0.40
C LEU A 139 2.10 2.76 -1.84
N ALA A 140 1.85 3.99 -2.32
CA ALA A 140 1.39 4.21 -3.69
C ALA A 140 2.45 3.82 -4.73
N VAL A 141 3.68 4.30 -4.57
CA VAL A 141 4.80 3.99 -5.49
C VAL A 141 5.13 2.49 -5.45
N PHE A 142 5.14 1.87 -4.27
CA PHE A 142 5.37 0.45 -4.13
C PHE A 142 4.30 -0.35 -4.87
N ASN A 143 3.02 -0.05 -4.65
CA ASN A 143 1.93 -0.71 -5.36
C ASN A 143 1.84 -0.36 -6.85
N LEU A 144 2.54 0.65 -7.35
CA LEU A 144 2.65 0.92 -8.79
C LEU A 144 3.67 0.01 -9.51
N ILE A 145 4.53 -0.69 -8.78
CA ILE A 145 5.52 -1.59 -9.39
C ILE A 145 4.77 -2.71 -10.12
N PRO A 146 5.04 -2.93 -11.43
CA PRO A 146 4.34 -3.94 -12.23
C PRO A 146 4.93 -5.34 -12.01
N ILE A 147 4.94 -5.80 -10.76
CA ILE A 147 5.39 -7.14 -10.35
C ILE A 147 4.34 -7.72 -9.40
N PRO A 148 3.78 -8.92 -9.68
CA PRO A 148 2.84 -9.55 -8.76
C PRO A 148 3.44 -9.77 -7.37
N PRO A 149 2.64 -9.74 -6.29
CA PRO A 149 1.19 -9.57 -6.25
C PRO A 149 0.73 -8.10 -6.22
N LEU A 150 1.60 -7.14 -6.52
CA LEU A 150 1.30 -5.70 -6.37
C LEU A 150 0.23 -5.22 -7.36
N ASP A 151 -0.53 -4.20 -6.98
CA ASP A 151 -1.64 -3.67 -7.77
C ASP A 151 -1.25 -3.26 -9.19
N GLY A 152 -0.07 -2.67 -9.36
CA GLY A 152 0.48 -2.21 -10.63
C GLY A 152 0.63 -3.35 -11.63
N SER A 153 0.84 -4.57 -11.15
CA SER A 153 0.87 -5.76 -12.00
C SER A 153 -0.50 -6.08 -12.60
N LYS A 154 -1.56 -5.96 -11.81
CA LYS A 154 -2.95 -6.19 -12.23
C LYS A 154 -3.48 -5.05 -13.12
N ILE A 155 -3.05 -3.81 -12.85
CA ILE A 155 -3.28 -2.68 -13.75
C ILE A 155 -2.67 -2.99 -15.12
N LEU A 156 -1.38 -3.36 -15.18
CA LEU A 156 -0.71 -3.70 -16.43
C LEU A 156 -1.40 -4.88 -17.13
N GLU A 157 -1.68 -5.96 -16.39
CA GLU A 157 -2.33 -7.17 -16.89
C GLU A 157 -3.67 -6.86 -17.56
N SER A 158 -4.51 -6.04 -16.94
CA SER A 158 -5.84 -5.66 -17.46
C SER A 158 -5.81 -4.91 -18.80
N GLN A 159 -4.69 -4.25 -19.11
CA GLN A 159 -4.48 -3.49 -20.33
C GLN A 159 -3.84 -4.31 -21.46
N LEU A 160 -3.27 -5.49 -21.13
CA LEU A 160 -2.61 -6.34 -22.11
C LEU A 160 -3.62 -7.13 -22.97
N PRO A 161 -3.31 -7.36 -24.26
CA PRO A 161 -4.00 -8.37 -25.07
C PRO A 161 -3.98 -9.74 -24.40
N TYR A 162 -5.00 -10.56 -24.63
CA TYR A 162 -5.19 -11.86 -23.95
C TYR A 162 -3.95 -12.77 -23.93
N ASN A 163 -3.23 -12.88 -25.05
CA ASN A 163 -2.03 -13.72 -25.14
C ASN A 163 -0.87 -13.20 -24.27
N LEU A 164 -0.74 -11.87 -24.18
CA LEU A 164 0.28 -11.22 -23.35
C LEU A 164 -0.10 -11.27 -21.88
N ALA A 165 -1.38 -11.01 -21.53
CA ALA A 165 -1.89 -11.16 -20.17
C ALA A 165 -1.67 -12.59 -19.65
N ARG A 166 -2.01 -13.62 -20.44
CA ARG A 166 -1.76 -15.03 -20.08
C ARG A 166 -0.27 -15.33 -19.88
N SER A 167 0.61 -14.73 -20.67
CA SER A 167 2.06 -14.90 -20.50
C SER A 167 2.57 -14.18 -19.25
N TYR A 168 2.02 -12.99 -18.96
CA TYR A 168 2.34 -12.19 -17.80
C TYR A 168 1.92 -12.87 -16.48
N GLN A 169 0.74 -13.51 -16.45
CA GLN A 169 0.27 -14.31 -15.31
C GLN A 169 1.24 -15.42 -14.90
N LYS A 170 2.07 -15.95 -15.82
CA LYS A 170 3.09 -16.96 -15.49
C LYS A 170 4.17 -16.44 -14.54
N ILE A 171 4.31 -15.12 -14.41
CA ILE A 171 5.27 -14.47 -13.50
C ILE A 171 4.73 -14.45 -12.05
N GLU A 172 3.41 -14.58 -11.86
CA GLU A 172 2.75 -14.43 -10.55
C GLU A 172 3.36 -15.29 -9.42
N PRO A 173 3.67 -16.59 -9.63
CA PRO A 173 4.32 -17.41 -8.60
C PRO A 173 5.73 -16.94 -8.21
N TYR A 174 6.43 -16.24 -9.11
CA TYR A 174 7.78 -15.73 -8.91
C TYR A 174 7.80 -14.28 -8.43
N GLY A 175 6.64 -13.62 -8.35
CA GLY A 175 6.53 -12.19 -8.07
C GLY A 175 7.19 -11.76 -6.76
N PHE A 176 6.93 -12.49 -5.67
CA PHE A 176 7.58 -12.24 -4.38
C PHE A 176 9.11 -12.40 -4.46
N LEU A 177 9.60 -13.42 -5.16
CA LEU A 177 11.02 -13.64 -5.36
C LEU A 177 11.66 -12.51 -6.17
N LEU A 178 10.98 -12.00 -7.20
CA LEU A 178 11.45 -10.85 -7.99
C LEU A 178 11.56 -9.59 -7.13
N LEU A 179 10.58 -9.31 -6.28
CA LEU A 179 10.65 -8.18 -5.33
C LEU A 179 11.84 -8.32 -4.37
N LEU A 180 12.08 -9.54 -3.88
CA LEU A 180 13.23 -9.85 -3.03
C LEU A 180 14.55 -9.67 -3.78
N MET A 181 14.65 -10.13 -5.05
CA MET A 181 15.84 -9.89 -5.88
C MET A 181 16.12 -8.39 -6.07
N LEU A 182 15.08 -7.58 -6.32
CA LEU A 182 15.23 -6.12 -6.43
C LEU A 182 15.75 -5.47 -5.13
N TRP A 183 15.44 -6.06 -3.97
CA TRP A 183 15.98 -5.63 -2.68
C TRP A 183 17.46 -6.02 -2.50
N PHE A 184 17.92 -7.13 -3.05
CA PHE A 184 19.30 -7.59 -2.87
C PHE A 184 20.29 -7.03 -3.90
N ILE A 185 19.82 -6.51 -5.04
CA ILE A 185 20.69 -5.87 -6.04
C ILE A 185 21.17 -4.51 -5.50
N PRO A 186 22.47 -4.31 -5.24
CA PRO A 186 22.97 -3.05 -4.71
C PRO A 186 23.11 -1.99 -5.82
N VAL A 187 22.72 -0.76 -5.50
CA VAL A 187 22.92 0.46 -6.30
C VAL A 187 23.53 1.52 -5.39
N GLY A 188 24.86 1.66 -5.46
CA GLY A 188 25.61 2.53 -4.55
C GLY A 188 25.53 2.03 -3.11
N ARG A 189 24.93 2.83 -2.21
CA ARG A 189 24.75 2.48 -0.79
C ARG A 189 23.37 1.89 -0.47
N THR A 190 22.47 1.84 -1.45
CA THR A 190 21.07 1.39 -1.30
C THR A 190 20.81 0.19 -2.19
N SER A 191 19.67 -0.50 -2.01
CA SER A 191 19.22 -1.50 -3.00
C SER A 191 18.58 -0.83 -4.21
N LEU A 192 18.44 -1.57 -5.32
CA LEU A 192 17.73 -1.13 -6.51
C LEU A 192 16.26 -0.78 -6.17
N LEU A 193 15.60 -1.62 -5.36
CA LEU A 193 14.24 -1.34 -4.89
C LEU A 193 14.19 -0.05 -4.08
N SER A 194 15.06 0.12 -3.08
CA SER A 194 15.11 1.35 -2.29
C SER A 194 15.48 2.59 -3.12
N PHE A 195 16.31 2.43 -4.14
CA PHE A 195 16.67 3.51 -5.06
C PHE A 195 15.45 3.95 -5.89
N ILE A 196 14.71 3.00 -6.47
CA ILE A 196 13.49 3.28 -7.25
C ILE A 196 12.41 3.94 -6.36
N LEU A 197 12.15 3.34 -5.18
CA LEU A 197 11.16 3.86 -4.24
C LEU A 197 11.56 5.23 -3.72
N GLY A 198 12.81 5.38 -3.28
CA GLY A 198 13.35 6.64 -2.74
C GLY A 198 13.36 7.76 -3.78
N GLY A 199 13.81 7.48 -5.00
CA GLY A 199 13.83 8.47 -6.08
C GLY A 199 12.42 8.92 -6.47
N SER A 200 11.48 7.97 -6.63
CA SER A 200 10.10 8.27 -7.01
C SER A 200 9.36 9.02 -5.91
N THR A 201 9.49 8.59 -4.64
CA THR A 201 8.86 9.28 -3.50
C THR A 201 9.46 10.66 -3.28
N ALA A 202 10.77 10.83 -3.41
CA ALA A 202 11.42 12.14 -3.33
C ALA A 202 10.94 13.09 -4.44
N PHE A 203 10.83 12.59 -5.67
CA PHE A 203 10.28 13.36 -6.79
C PHE A 203 8.84 13.82 -6.51
N LEU A 204 7.97 12.91 -6.09
CA LEU A 204 6.56 13.24 -5.76
C LEU A 204 6.47 14.19 -4.56
N ARG A 205 7.32 14.01 -3.55
CA ARG A 205 7.37 14.88 -2.38
C ARG A 205 7.80 16.31 -2.76
N ASN A 206 8.81 16.45 -3.61
CA ASN A 206 9.24 17.74 -4.15
C ASN A 206 8.12 18.40 -4.95
N LEU A 207 7.35 17.62 -5.74
CA LEU A 207 6.18 18.14 -6.47
C LEU A 207 5.09 18.68 -5.52
N LEU A 208 4.95 18.07 -4.35
CA LEU A 208 4.07 18.55 -3.27
C LEU A 208 4.68 19.71 -2.45
N GLY A 209 5.89 20.17 -2.79
CA GLY A 209 6.58 21.27 -2.11
C GLY A 209 7.13 20.93 -0.71
N LEU A 210 7.36 19.64 -0.43
CA LEU A 210 7.81 19.15 0.89
C LEU A 210 9.27 18.70 0.93
#